data_AF-A0A7X3QKR8-F1
#
_entry.id   AF-A0A7X3QKR8-F1
#
_cell.length_a   1.000
_cell.length_b   1.000
_cell.length_c   1.000
_cell.angle_alpha   90.00
_cell.angle_beta   90.00
_cell.angle_gamma   90.00
#
_symmetry.space_group_name_H-M   'P 1'
#
loop_
_entity.id
_entity.type
_entity.pdbx_description
1 polymer ?
#
loop_
_entity_poly.entity_id
_entity_poly.type
_entity_poly.pdbx_seq_one_letter_code
_entity_poly.pdbx_strand_id
1 'polypeptide(L)'
;MALVGVGKAQGVDGLTVANTRPTADARLAVGSGGLSGRPVYSGMLEMVRDVRSEVGDEMTINACGGVFTGGDALAAMLAGATTVQTYTGFVYRGPTAAREINKELLAAMSREAAGAAA
;
A
#
# COMPACT_ATOMS: atom_id res chain seq x y z
N MET A 1 0.97 -7.87 15.66
CA MET A 1 0.43 -9.09 15.02
C MET A 1 -0.81 -9.67 15.71
N ALA A 2 -1.02 -9.52 17.02
CA ALA A 2 -2.22 -10.06 17.68
C ALA A 2 -3.56 -9.75 16.99
N LEU A 3 -3.77 -8.51 16.51
CA LEU A 3 -4.99 -8.13 15.77
C LEU A 3 -5.15 -8.86 14.44
N VAL A 4 -4.04 -9.09 13.72
CA VAL A 4 -4.01 -9.81 12.45
C VAL A 4 -4.38 -11.28 12.67
N GLY A 5 -3.84 -11.89 13.73
CA GLY A 5 -4.18 -13.25 14.14
C GLY A 5 -5.66 -13.41 14.50
N VAL A 6 -6.25 -12.43 15.20
CA VAL A 6 -7.70 -12.42 15.47
C VAL A 6 -8.50 -12.36 14.17
N GLY A 7 -8.15 -11.48 13.23
CA GLY A 7 -8.83 -11.38 11.94
C GLY A 7 -8.83 -12.71 11.18
N LYS A 8 -7.67 -13.37 11.12
CA LYS A 8 -7.53 -14.70 10.52
C LYS A 8 -8.39 -15.75 11.24
N ALA A 9 -8.35 -15.80 12.57
CA ALA A 9 -9.13 -16.75 13.36
C ALA A 9 -10.66 -16.55 13.23
N GLN A 10 -11.10 -15.32 12.94
CA GLN A 10 -12.52 -15.00 12.72
C GLN A 10 -12.95 -15.15 11.25
N GLY A 11 -12.05 -15.58 10.35
CA GLY A 11 -12.39 -15.78 8.93
C GLY A 11 -12.61 -14.49 8.16
N VAL A 12 -11.87 -13.42 8.49
CA VAL A 12 -11.87 -12.19 7.68
C VAL A 12 -11.28 -12.46 6.29
N ASP A 13 -11.91 -11.95 5.23
CA ASP A 13 -11.48 -12.19 3.84
C ASP A 13 -10.20 -11.42 3.44
N GLY A 14 -9.94 -10.29 4.10
CA GLY A 14 -8.79 -9.45 3.80
C GLY A 14 -8.55 -8.28 4.74
N LEU A 15 -7.36 -7.71 4.64
CA LEU A 15 -6.88 -6.61 5.48
C LEU A 15 -6.44 -5.43 4.61
N THR A 16 -6.83 -4.20 5.00
CA THR A 16 -6.24 -2.99 4.42
C THR A 16 -5.07 -2.51 5.28
N VAL A 17 -3.92 -2.32 4.65
CA VAL A 17 -2.65 -1.99 5.31
C VAL A 17 -1.99 -0.84 4.54
N ALA A 18 -1.95 0.40 5.01
CA ALA A 18 -2.23 0.90 6.35
C ALA A 18 -3.22 2.09 6.31
N ASN A 19 -3.31 2.80 7.43
CA ASN A 19 -4.02 4.07 7.54
C ASN A 19 -3.00 5.23 7.65
N THR A 20 -3.48 6.45 7.77
CA THR A 20 -2.67 7.64 8.06
C THR A 20 -1.85 7.48 9.34
N ARG A 21 -0.69 8.15 9.39
CA ARG A 21 0.18 8.18 10.57
C ARG A 21 -0.22 9.34 11.49
N PRO A 22 -0.62 9.09 12.75
CA PRO A 22 -0.88 10.15 13.71
C PRO A 22 0.31 11.09 13.82
N THR A 23 0.09 12.39 13.63
CA THR A 23 1.14 13.41 13.57
C THR A 23 0.63 14.69 14.24
N ALA A 24 1.43 15.25 15.14
CA ALA A 24 1.19 16.58 15.68
C ALA A 24 1.60 17.64 14.65
N ASP A 25 0.76 18.63 14.41
CA ASP A 25 1.02 19.72 13.47
C ASP A 25 0.28 20.97 13.92
N ALA A 26 1.03 21.98 14.35
CA ALA A 26 0.49 23.24 14.86
C ALA A 26 -0.29 24.06 13.81
N ARG A 27 -0.18 23.71 12.52
CA ARG A 27 -0.95 24.36 11.45
C ARG A 27 -2.39 23.83 11.37
N LEU A 28 -2.66 22.66 11.94
CA LEU A 28 -4.00 22.08 11.97
C LEU A 28 -4.81 22.74 13.09
N ALA A 29 -6.10 23.01 12.84
CA ALA A 29 -6.99 23.66 13.80
C ALA A 29 -7.08 22.93 15.16
N VAL A 30 -6.94 21.60 15.14
CA VAL A 30 -6.96 20.73 16.33
C VAL A 30 -5.56 20.33 16.81
N GLY A 31 -4.49 20.90 16.23
CA GLY A 31 -3.08 20.67 16.60
C GLY A 31 -2.52 19.29 16.25
N SER A 32 -3.32 18.38 15.69
CA SER A 32 -2.91 17.03 15.30
C SER A 32 -3.80 16.45 14.20
N GLY A 33 -3.35 15.38 13.56
CA GLY A 33 -4.11 14.71 12.50
C GLY A 33 -3.40 13.48 11.95
N GLY A 34 -3.86 13.02 10.79
CA GLY A 34 -3.25 11.90 10.07
C GLY A 34 -2.38 12.38 8.90
N LEU A 35 -1.09 12.06 8.94
CA LEU A 35 -0.20 12.25 7.79
C LEU A 35 -0.41 11.12 6.77
N SER A 36 -0.63 11.47 5.52
CA SER A 36 -0.85 10.55 4.40
C SER A 36 0.19 10.75 3.28
N GLY A 37 0.07 9.98 2.20
CA GLY A 37 0.88 10.16 1.00
C GLY A 37 2.29 9.59 1.08
N ARG A 38 3.23 10.16 0.32
CA ARG A 38 4.59 9.63 0.17
C ARG A 38 5.32 9.37 1.51
N PRO A 39 5.20 10.22 2.55
CA PRO A 39 5.88 9.99 3.83
C PRO A 39 5.51 8.69 4.55
N VAL A 40 4.35 8.07 4.26
CA VAL A 40 3.93 6.81 4.89
C VAL A 40 4.23 5.58 4.05
N TYR A 41 4.75 5.75 2.83
CA TYR A 41 4.91 4.67 1.86
C TYR A 41 5.85 3.55 2.36
N SER A 42 7.03 3.90 2.87
CA SER A 42 8.00 2.90 3.35
C SER A 42 7.47 2.10 4.53
N GLY A 43 6.86 2.79 5.51
CA GLY A 43 6.24 2.12 6.67
C GLY A 43 5.05 1.25 6.26
N MET A 44 4.28 1.64 5.25
CA MET A 44 3.23 0.80 4.68
C MET A 44 3.81 -0.49 4.07
N LEU A 45 4.90 -0.41 3.30
CA LEU A 45 5.56 -1.61 2.75
C LEU A 45 6.05 -2.56 3.84
N GLU A 46 6.64 -2.03 4.91
CA GLU A 46 7.07 -2.84 6.07
C GLU A 46 5.87 -3.55 6.71
N MET A 47 4.78 -2.83 6.98
CA MET A 47 3.57 -3.43 7.54
C MET A 47 2.95 -4.48 6.62
N VAL A 48 2.97 -4.26 5.30
CA VAL A 48 2.47 -5.26 4.33
C VAL A 48 3.29 -6.55 4.42
N ARG A 49 4.63 -6.47 4.51
CA ARG A 49 5.49 -7.65 4.67
C ARG A 49 5.18 -8.39 5.97
N ASP A 50 5.09 -7.65 7.07
CA ASP A 50 4.79 -8.22 8.39
C ASP A 50 3.44 -8.93 8.38
N VAL A 51 2.39 -8.27 7.85
CA VAL A 51 1.05 -8.85 7.74
C VAL A 51 1.06 -10.08 6.85
N ARG A 52 1.70 -10.04 5.67
CA ARG A 52 1.81 -11.20 4.78
C ARG A 52 2.46 -12.39 5.48
N SER A 53 3.55 -12.16 6.21
CA SER A 53 4.26 -13.22 6.94
C SER A 53 3.40 -13.92 7.99
N GLU A 54 2.47 -13.20 8.62
CA GLU A 54 1.55 -13.73 9.63
C GLU A 54 0.36 -14.47 9.01
N VAL A 55 -0.20 -13.92 7.92
CA VAL A 55 -1.48 -14.39 7.38
C VAL A 55 -1.32 -15.54 6.38
N GLY A 56 -0.12 -15.72 5.81
CA GLY A 56 0.13 -16.67 4.71
C GLY A 56 -0.42 -16.14 3.38
N ASP A 57 -0.39 -16.94 2.31
CA ASP A 57 -0.65 -16.43 0.95
C ASP A 57 -2.14 -16.25 0.60
N GLU A 58 -3.05 -16.87 1.36
CA GLU A 58 -4.47 -16.91 1.01
C GLU A 58 -5.22 -15.61 1.33
N MET A 59 -4.87 -14.92 2.42
CA MET A 59 -5.61 -13.73 2.83
C MET A 59 -5.32 -12.54 1.91
N THR A 60 -6.37 -11.82 1.48
CA THR A 60 -6.20 -10.62 0.64
C THR A 60 -5.57 -9.50 1.45
N ILE A 61 -4.52 -8.87 0.92
CA ILE A 61 -3.92 -7.67 1.51
C ILE A 61 -4.08 -6.51 0.54
N ASN A 62 -4.78 -5.47 0.97
CA ASN A 62 -4.94 -4.23 0.23
C ASN A 62 -3.99 -3.16 0.77
N ALA A 63 -2.94 -2.82 0.02
CA ALA A 63 -1.94 -1.84 0.42
C ALA A 63 -2.45 -0.40 0.24
N CYS A 64 -2.47 0.39 1.32
CA CYS A 64 -2.96 1.77 1.32
C CYS A 64 -1.95 2.71 2.00
N GLY A 65 -1.47 3.69 1.24
CA GLY A 65 -0.55 4.72 1.75
C GLY A 65 0.60 4.98 0.79
N GLY A 66 0.62 6.18 0.18
CA GLY A 66 1.79 6.64 -0.57
C GLY A 66 2.04 5.99 -1.94
N VAL A 67 1.05 5.31 -2.52
CA VAL A 67 1.11 4.77 -3.89
C VAL A 67 0.81 5.88 -4.89
N PHE A 68 1.82 6.29 -5.67
CA PHE A 68 1.71 7.35 -6.67
C PHE A 68 1.91 6.81 -8.08
N THR A 69 2.71 5.77 -8.26
CA THR A 69 3.12 5.25 -9.57
C THR A 69 2.87 3.75 -9.70
N GLY A 70 2.94 3.23 -10.92
CA GLY A 70 2.92 1.78 -11.15
C GLY A 70 4.12 1.04 -10.56
N GLY A 71 5.28 1.71 -10.43
CA GLY A 71 6.43 1.17 -9.70
C GLY A 71 6.17 1.04 -8.21
N ASP A 72 5.47 2.01 -7.60
CA ASP A 72 5.03 1.90 -6.21
C ASP A 72 4.04 0.74 -6.05
N ALA A 73 3.12 0.58 -7.00
CA ALA A 73 2.16 -0.52 -6.97
C ALA A 73 2.87 -1.89 -7.05
N LEU A 74 3.83 -2.04 -7.97
CA LEU A 74 4.62 -3.27 -8.10
C LEU A 74 5.39 -3.58 -6.81
N ALA A 75 6.05 -2.58 -6.21
CA ALA A 75 6.80 -2.78 -4.97
C ALA A 75 5.89 -3.18 -3.79
N ALA A 76 4.67 -2.66 -3.72
CA ALA A 76 3.69 -3.11 -2.73
C ALA A 76 3.22 -4.56 -2.98
N MET A 77 3.02 -4.95 -4.24
CA MET A 77 2.67 -6.33 -4.61
C MET A 77 3.81 -7.30 -4.28
N LEU A 78 5.05 -6.95 -4.61
CA LEU A 78 6.25 -7.71 -4.25
C LEU A 78 6.46 -7.82 -2.73
N ALA A 79 6.01 -6.82 -1.97
CA ALA A 79 6.00 -6.86 -0.51
C ALA A 79 4.94 -7.83 0.07
N GLY A 80 3.99 -8.30 -0.75
CA GLY A 80 2.95 -9.24 -0.34
C GLY A 80 1.52 -8.71 -0.48
N ALA A 81 1.31 -7.51 -1.03
CA ALA A 81 -0.03 -6.99 -1.28
C ALA A 81 -0.71 -7.70 -2.47
N THR A 82 -2.01 -7.93 -2.35
CA THR A 82 -2.88 -8.41 -3.43
C THR A 82 -3.41 -7.25 -4.28
N THR A 83 -3.74 -6.13 -3.64
CA THR A 83 -4.23 -4.90 -4.31
C THR A 83 -3.58 -3.66 -3.71
N VAL A 84 -3.73 -2.51 -4.39
CA VAL A 84 -3.29 -1.21 -3.88
C VAL A 84 -4.42 -0.19 -3.92
N GLN A 85 -4.40 0.76 -2.99
CA GLN A 85 -5.26 1.94 -2.93
C GLN A 85 -4.43 3.22 -3.03
N THR A 86 -4.98 4.21 -3.71
CA THR A 86 -4.39 5.55 -3.79
C THR A 86 -5.45 6.61 -3.50
N TYR A 87 -5.10 7.55 -2.62
CA TYR A 87 -5.87 8.77 -2.39
C TYR A 87 -4.97 9.98 -2.63
N THR A 88 -3.93 10.15 -1.82
CA THR A 88 -3.03 11.31 -1.96
C THR A 88 -2.36 11.33 -3.34
N GLY A 89 -2.05 10.16 -3.93
CA GLY A 89 -1.58 10.09 -5.31
C GLY A 89 -2.59 10.64 -6.32
N PHE A 90 -3.88 10.33 -6.17
CA PHE A 90 -4.95 10.91 -6.98
C PHE A 90 -5.04 12.44 -6.82
N VAL A 91 -4.94 12.96 -5.59
CA VAL A 91 -5.01 14.42 -5.34
C VAL A 91 -3.90 15.17 -6.08
N TYR A 92 -2.67 14.63 -6.11
CA TYR A 92 -1.54 15.29 -6.76
C TYR A 92 -1.35 14.94 -8.24
N ARG A 93 -1.74 13.73 -8.69
CA ARG A 93 -1.60 13.30 -10.10
C ARG A 93 -2.85 13.56 -10.94
N GLY A 94 -3.96 13.94 -10.31
CA GLY A 94 -5.21 14.26 -10.98
C GLY A 94 -6.05 13.03 -11.37
N PRO A 95 -7.15 13.25 -12.11
CA PRO A 95 -8.17 12.23 -12.36
C PRO A 95 -7.71 11.04 -13.21
N THR A 96 -6.62 11.20 -13.96
CA THR A 96 -6.04 10.12 -14.78
C THR A 96 -5.09 9.22 -14.00
N ALA A 97 -4.84 9.49 -12.71
CA ALA A 97 -3.85 8.77 -11.90
C ALA A 97 -4.02 7.25 -11.97
N ALA A 98 -5.24 6.74 -11.82
CA ALA A 98 -5.51 5.29 -11.87
C ALA A 98 -5.11 4.67 -13.22
N ARG A 99 -5.42 5.35 -14.33
CA ARG A 99 -5.04 4.90 -15.68
C ARG A 99 -3.52 4.87 -15.85
N GLU A 100 -2.83 5.93 -15.43
CA GLU A 100 -1.38 6.02 -15.58
C GLU A 100 -0.66 5.01 -14.68
N ILE A 101 -1.10 4.81 -13.44
CA ILE A 101 -0.58 3.78 -12.53
C ILE A 101 -0.70 2.39 -13.17
N ASN A 102 -1.86 2.05 -13.74
CA ASN A 102 -2.04 0.74 -14.38
C ASN A 102 -1.12 0.53 -15.60
N LYS A 103 -0.92 1.56 -16.42
CA LYS A 103 0.04 1.50 -17.55
C LYS A 103 1.48 1.33 -17.08
N GLU A 104 1.88 2.12 -16.09
CA GLU A 104 3.21 2.06 -15.49
C GLU A 104 3.46 0.69 -14.84
N LEU A 105 2.43 0.10 -14.20
CA LEU A 105 2.50 -1.20 -13.54
C LEU A 105 2.74 -2.31 -14.56
N LEU A 106 1.98 -2.35 -15.66
CA LEU A 106 2.20 -3.32 -16.74
C LEU A 106 3.63 -3.22 -17.29
N ALA A 107 4.11 -2.01 -17.53
CA ALA A 107 5.47 -1.80 -18.02
C ALA A 107 6.54 -2.24 -16.99
N ALA A 108 6.28 -2.02 -15.69
CA ALA A 108 7.18 -2.44 -14.62
C ALA A 108 7.22 -3.96 -14.47
N MET A 109 6.07 -4.64 -14.53
CA MET A 109 5.99 -6.10 -14.48
C MET A 109 6.74 -6.76 -15.64
N SER A 110 6.61 -6.22 -16.86
CA SER A 110 7.38 -6.74 -18.01
C SER A 110 8.88 -6.62 -17.83
N ARG A 111 9.36 -5.52 -17.23
CA ARG A 111 10.79 -5.34 -16.93
C ARG A 111 11.27 -6.27 -15.83
N GLU A 112 10.49 -6.44 -14.76
CA GLU A 112 10.79 -7.37 -13.67
C GLU A 112 10.92 -8.81 -14.18
N ALA A 113 9.96 -9.25 -15.00
CA ALA A 113 9.97 -10.57 -15.61
C ALA A 113 11.17 -10.79 -16.55
N ALA A 114 11.52 -9.78 -17.35
CA ALA A 114 12.71 -9.84 -18.21
C ALA A 114 14.02 -9.88 -17.40
N GLY A 115 14.09 -9.16 -16.28
CA GLY A 115 15.24 -9.16 -15.38
C GLY A 115 15.42 -10.48 -14.63
N ALA A 116 14.34 -11.15 -14.24
CA ALA A 116 14.39 -12.45 -13.57
C ALA A 116 14.81 -13.62 -14.48
N ALA A 117 14.72 -13.44 -15.80
CA ALA A 117 15.08 -14.45 -16.80
C ALA A 117 16.54 -14.36 -17.31
N ALA A 118 17.28 -13.34 -16.87
CA ALA A 118 18.68 -13.09 -17.21
C ALA A 118 19.62 -13.55 -16.09
#